data_AF-A0A7X9SD38-F1
#
_entry.id   AF-A0A7X9SD38-F1
#
_cell.length_a   1.000
_cell.length_b   1.000
_cell.length_c   1.000
_cell.angle_alpha   90.00
_cell.angle_beta   90.00
_cell.angle_gamma   90.00
#
_symmetry.space_group_name_H-M   'P 1'
#
loop_
_entity.id
_entity.type
_entity.pdbx_description
1 polymer ?
#
loop_
_entity_poly.entity_id
_entity_poly.type
_entity_poly.pdbx_seq_one_letter_code
_entity_poly.pdbx_strand_id
1 'polypeptide(L)'
;MKKLFVSLCLFFSITLAYSQDLRFPEPEFINSYCILTSDSTYDTLPKENGIIGKHENKTKGLLSKIGKVADVASSASGLGAVIGANVGSVDGVMTGIKVASTASSVGSLAGSASALAGSSGMDIIFRGKSSSYSYENNGGDIRLLIKAESNEEDPLGIYRIVKFNTNKKERRIQWIEFDSSFLSSDEASKGGFLNFVGHKYGEQSYLLTIPAEEVEKGEYGIFYMSIITSTTIPVGTFSIK
;
A
#
# COMPACT_ATOMS: atom_id res chain seq x y z
N MET A 1 -10.66 -46.61 -54.16
CA MET A 1 -9.73 -45.48 -53.96
C MET A 1 -10.38 -44.49 -53.01
N LYS A 2 -9.80 -44.34 -51.82
CA LYS A 2 -10.30 -43.56 -50.69
C LYS A 2 -10.03 -42.06 -50.94
N LYS A 3 -11.00 -41.18 -50.67
CA LYS A 3 -10.74 -39.74 -50.53
C LYS A 3 -11.31 -39.29 -49.19
N LEU A 4 -10.42 -39.22 -48.20
CA LEU A 4 -10.67 -38.56 -46.92
C LEU A 4 -10.74 -37.06 -47.16
N PHE A 5 -11.86 -36.42 -46.78
CA PHE A 5 -11.90 -34.99 -46.54
C PHE A 5 -11.44 -34.73 -45.11
N VAL A 6 -10.19 -34.30 -44.95
CA VAL A 6 -9.67 -33.81 -43.67
C VAL A 6 -10.03 -32.33 -43.58
N SER A 7 -11.00 -32.02 -42.71
CA SER A 7 -11.35 -30.65 -42.33
C SER A 7 -10.27 -30.09 -41.41
N LEU A 8 -9.45 -29.18 -41.93
CA LEU A 8 -8.44 -28.45 -41.18
C LEU A 8 -9.13 -27.31 -40.42
N CYS A 9 -9.54 -27.55 -39.17
CA CYS A 9 -9.96 -26.50 -38.26
C CYS A 9 -8.74 -25.70 -37.80
N LEU A 10 -8.50 -24.56 -38.44
CA LEU A 10 -7.60 -23.52 -37.95
C LEU A 10 -8.16 -22.95 -36.64
N PHE A 11 -7.62 -23.41 -35.50
CA PHE A 11 -7.79 -22.72 -34.23
C PHE A 11 -6.97 -21.42 -34.27
N PHE A 12 -7.62 -20.35 -34.71
CA PHE A 12 -7.13 -19.00 -34.46
C PHE A 12 -7.26 -18.75 -32.95
N SER A 13 -6.17 -18.92 -32.21
CA SER A 13 -6.07 -18.39 -30.86
C SER A 13 -6.17 -16.87 -30.97
N ILE A 14 -7.36 -16.33 -30.66
CA ILE A 14 -7.55 -14.90 -30.50
C ILE A 14 -6.77 -14.53 -29.24
N THR A 15 -5.52 -14.10 -29.40
CA THR A 15 -4.88 -13.26 -28.41
C THR A 15 -5.67 -11.95 -28.43
N LEU A 16 -6.51 -11.73 -27.41
CA LEU A 16 -7.05 -10.40 -27.16
C LEU A 16 -5.86 -9.50 -26.86
N ALA A 17 -5.36 -8.80 -27.88
CA ALA A 17 -4.55 -7.62 -27.68
C ALA A 17 -5.44 -6.60 -26.98
N TYR A 18 -5.30 -6.45 -25.67
CA TYR A 18 -5.82 -5.31 -24.92
C TYR A 18 -5.02 -4.06 -25.33
N SER A 19 -5.27 -3.57 -26.54
CA SER A 19 -4.94 -2.20 -26.92
C SER A 19 -6.24 -1.41 -26.87
N GLN A 20 -6.71 -1.17 -25.64
CA GLN A 20 -7.59 -0.04 -25.43
C GLN A 20 -6.68 1.19 -25.44
N ASP A 21 -6.89 2.06 -26.43
CA ASP A 21 -6.18 3.32 -26.61
C ASP A 21 -6.57 4.26 -25.44
N LEU A 22 -6.06 3.95 -24.26
CA LEU A 22 -6.16 4.78 -23.07
C LEU A 22 -5.34 6.04 -23.36
N ARG A 23 -6.04 7.14 -23.65
CA ARG A 23 -5.44 8.45 -23.95
C ARG A 23 -5.81 9.42 -22.85
N PHE A 24 -5.18 9.27 -21.70
CA PHE A 24 -5.22 10.29 -20.65
C PHE A 24 -3.85 10.98 -20.55
N PRO A 25 -3.81 12.30 -20.29
CA PRO A 25 -2.55 12.99 -20.06
C PRO A 25 -1.90 12.46 -18.77
N GLU A 26 -0.58 12.34 -18.78
CA GLU A 26 0.16 12.04 -17.55
C GLU A 26 -0.13 13.11 -16.48
N PRO A 27 -0.18 12.74 -15.18
CA PRO A 27 -0.29 13.72 -14.12
C PRO A 27 0.93 14.65 -14.12
N GLU A 28 0.71 15.93 -13.83
CA GLU A 28 1.77 16.95 -13.90
C GLU A 28 2.88 16.72 -12.86
N PHE A 29 2.51 16.32 -11.64
CA PHE A 29 3.44 16.25 -10.50
C PHE A 29 3.94 14.83 -10.24
N ILE A 30 5.26 14.70 -10.07
CA ILE A 30 5.91 13.46 -9.62
C ILE A 30 5.32 12.99 -8.28
N ASN A 31 5.19 11.67 -8.14
CA ASN A 31 4.56 10.98 -7.02
C ASN A 31 3.05 11.25 -6.90
N SER A 32 2.37 11.69 -7.96
CA SER A 32 0.90 11.76 -7.97
C SER A 32 0.34 10.35 -8.12
N TYR A 33 -0.57 9.98 -7.20
CA TYR A 33 -1.36 8.76 -7.29
C TYR A 33 -2.75 9.13 -7.78
N CYS A 34 -3.14 8.62 -8.94
CA CYS A 34 -4.44 8.88 -9.53
C CYS A 34 -5.21 7.58 -9.71
N ILE A 35 -6.52 7.62 -9.57
CA ILE A 35 -7.42 6.51 -9.85
C ILE A 35 -8.26 6.86 -11.07
N LEU A 36 -8.31 5.95 -12.05
CA LEU A 36 -9.09 6.16 -13.26
C LEU A 36 -10.57 6.02 -12.93
N THR A 37 -11.37 7.02 -13.31
CA THR A 37 -12.83 7.02 -13.18
C THR A 37 -13.53 6.65 -14.49
N SER A 38 -12.80 6.73 -15.61
CA SER A 38 -13.21 6.24 -16.92
C SER A 38 -11.97 5.93 -17.77
N ASP A 39 -12.16 5.64 -19.05
CA ASP A 39 -11.04 5.47 -20.00
C ASP A 39 -10.33 6.79 -20.37
N SER A 40 -10.86 7.94 -19.92
CA SER A 40 -10.33 9.26 -20.28
C SER A 40 -10.14 10.21 -19.09
N THR A 41 -10.60 9.83 -17.90
CA THR A 41 -10.59 10.68 -16.70
C THR A 41 -10.02 9.95 -15.51
N TYR A 42 -9.39 10.71 -14.62
CA TYR A 42 -8.88 10.23 -13.34
C TYR A 42 -9.06 11.28 -12.25
N ASP A 43 -9.12 10.82 -11.02
CA ASP A 43 -9.07 11.67 -9.83
C ASP A 43 -7.75 11.47 -9.09
N THR A 44 -7.24 12.53 -8.46
CA THR A 44 -6.04 12.42 -7.61
C THR A 44 -6.42 11.90 -6.23
N LEU A 45 -5.69 10.87 -5.77
CA LEU A 45 -5.89 10.30 -4.45
C LEU A 45 -5.32 11.20 -3.35
N PRO A 46 -6.01 11.33 -2.21
CA PRO A 46 -5.45 11.99 -1.03
C PRO A 46 -4.23 11.22 -0.55
N LYS A 47 -3.21 11.98 -0.13
CA LYS A 47 -2.00 11.41 0.48
C LYS A 47 -2.10 11.53 1.99
N GLU A 48 -2.01 10.41 2.67
CA GLU A 48 -2.01 10.34 4.13
C GLU A 48 -0.67 9.80 4.63
N ASN A 49 -0.22 10.31 5.77
CA ASN A 49 1.02 9.85 6.40
C ASN A 49 0.68 8.87 7.52
N GLY A 50 1.22 7.66 7.40
CA GLY A 50 1.12 6.63 8.43
C GLY A 50 2.16 6.81 9.52
N ILE A 51 1.84 6.36 10.74
CA ILE A 51 2.75 6.32 11.89
C ILE A 51 2.98 4.87 12.29
N ILE A 52 4.23 4.50 12.56
CA ILE A 52 4.59 3.15 12.99
C ILE A 52 4.13 2.93 14.43
N GLY A 53 3.47 1.80 14.69
CA GLY A 53 2.99 1.42 16.02
C GLY A 53 2.88 -0.09 16.19
N LYS A 54 2.51 -0.52 17.40
CA LYS A 54 2.38 -1.94 17.72
C LYS A 54 1.28 -2.59 16.87
N HIS A 55 1.57 -3.79 16.37
CA HIS A 55 0.61 -4.58 15.62
C HIS A 55 -0.57 -5.03 16.49
N GLU A 56 -1.79 -4.85 15.97
CA GLU A 56 -3.02 -5.28 16.62
C GLU A 56 -3.83 -6.25 15.75
N ASN A 57 -3.81 -7.53 16.13
CA ASN A 57 -4.72 -8.52 15.55
C ASN A 57 -6.16 -8.32 16.05
N LYS A 58 -7.13 -8.29 15.13
CA LYS A 58 -8.57 -8.17 15.44
C LYS A 58 -9.10 -9.27 16.38
N THR A 59 -8.35 -10.35 16.59
CA THR A 59 -8.72 -11.48 17.47
C THR A 59 -8.55 -11.17 18.97
N LYS A 60 -7.74 -10.19 19.36
CA LYS A 60 -7.59 -9.82 20.79
C LYS A 60 -8.82 -9.13 21.38
N GLY A 61 -9.66 -8.49 20.55
CA GLY A 61 -10.87 -7.79 21.02
C GLY A 61 -12.02 -8.72 21.45
N LEU A 62 -12.05 -9.96 20.95
CA LEU A 62 -13.09 -10.94 21.26
C LEU A 62 -12.71 -11.84 22.44
N LEU A 63 -11.44 -12.21 22.57
CA LEU A 63 -10.93 -13.03 23.68
C LEU A 63 -10.73 -12.23 24.98
N SER A 64 -10.37 -10.94 24.90
CA SER A 64 -10.24 -10.06 26.08
C SER A 64 -11.56 -9.72 26.76
N LYS A 65 -12.71 -10.01 26.13
CA LYS A 65 -14.04 -9.87 26.74
C LYS A 65 -14.52 -11.12 27.48
N ILE A 66 -13.83 -12.25 27.34
CA ILE A 66 -14.20 -13.52 28.01
C ILE A 66 -13.35 -13.76 29.26
N GLY A 67 -12.26 -13.03 29.46
CA GLY A 67 -11.42 -13.09 30.66
C GLY A 67 -11.43 -11.80 31.47
N LYS A 68 -12.52 -11.49 32.17
CA LYS A 68 -12.48 -10.54 33.30
C LYS A 68 -12.53 -11.33 34.60
N VAL A 69 -11.37 -11.61 35.20
CA VAL A 69 -11.17 -11.59 36.66
C VAL A 69 -9.68 -11.31 36.97
N ALA A 70 -9.44 -10.26 37.77
CA ALA A 70 -8.20 -9.86 38.50
C ALA A 70 -6.94 -9.55 37.66
N ASP A 71 -6.19 -8.46 37.83
CA ASP A 71 -5.95 -7.64 39.01
C ASP A 71 -5.58 -6.17 38.67
N VAL A 72 -5.56 -5.36 39.73
CA VAL A 72 -5.56 -3.90 39.84
C VAL A 72 -4.21 -3.20 39.54
N ALA A 73 -4.30 -1.90 39.17
CA ALA A 73 -3.26 -0.85 39.09
C ALA A 73 -2.29 -0.94 37.88
N SER A 74 -2.15 0.08 37.03
CA SER A 74 -1.89 1.49 37.34
C SER A 74 -2.40 2.43 36.24
N SER A 75 -2.83 3.62 36.67
CA SER A 75 -2.90 4.88 35.92
C SER A 75 -1.76 5.03 34.88
N ALA A 76 -1.89 5.68 33.73
CA ALA A 76 -2.48 6.99 33.52
C ALA A 76 -2.81 7.22 32.04
N SER A 77 -3.86 8.01 31.84
CA SER A 77 -4.14 8.81 30.66
C SER A 77 -2.97 9.75 30.32
N GLY A 78 -2.61 9.81 29.03
CA GLY A 78 -1.89 10.93 28.44
C GLY A 78 -0.36 10.83 28.42
N LEU A 79 0.20 11.06 27.23
CA LEU A 79 1.60 11.31 26.92
C LEU A 79 2.56 10.13 27.17
N GLY A 80 3.60 10.09 26.33
CA GLY A 80 4.41 8.90 26.06
C GLY A 80 5.07 8.26 27.27
N ALA A 81 5.23 6.94 27.20
CA ALA A 81 6.10 6.19 28.08
C ALA A 81 7.22 5.57 27.24
N VAL A 82 8.40 6.18 27.34
CA VAL A 82 9.68 5.54 27.05
C VAL A 82 9.91 4.46 28.11
N ILE A 83 10.11 3.22 27.69
CA ILE A 83 10.58 2.17 28.60
C ILE A 83 12.11 2.24 28.54
N GLY A 84 12.71 2.87 29.55
CA GLY A 84 14.15 2.97 29.71
C GLY A 84 14.50 3.08 31.19
N ALA A 85 14.93 1.96 31.76
CA ALA A 85 15.66 1.89 33.02
C ALA A 85 16.66 0.73 32.84
N ASN A 86 17.94 0.82 33.13
CA ASN A 86 18.77 1.88 33.70
C ASN A 86 20.23 1.41 33.48
N VAL A 87 21.19 2.33 33.33
CA VAL A 87 22.55 2.33 33.92
C VAL A 87 23.40 3.37 33.17
N GLY A 88 23.52 4.54 33.83
CA GLY A 88 24.70 5.40 33.85
C GLY A 88 25.28 5.89 32.53
N SER A 89 24.84 7.07 32.07
CA SER A 89 25.76 8.22 32.04
C SER A 89 24.98 9.53 31.88
N VAL A 90 25.58 10.56 32.46
CA VAL A 90 25.16 11.95 32.57
C VAL A 90 25.26 12.66 31.22
N ASP A 91 24.16 12.74 30.46
CA ASP A 91 23.98 13.76 29.40
C ASP A 91 22.50 13.84 28.99
N GLY A 92 21.67 14.10 30.00
CA GLY A 92 20.26 14.36 29.80
C GLY A 92 20.02 15.68 29.09
N VAL A 93 19.28 15.58 28.00
CA VAL A 93 18.14 16.46 27.67
C VAL A 93 18.47 17.71 26.83
N MET A 94 17.85 17.70 25.64
CA MET A 94 17.45 18.86 24.81
C MET A 94 18.38 19.30 23.66
N THR A 95 18.54 18.49 22.60
CA THR A 95 18.80 18.96 21.22
C THR A 95 18.56 17.77 20.27
N GLY A 96 17.74 17.77 19.22
CA GLY A 96 16.93 18.77 18.57
C GLY A 96 16.17 18.01 17.48
N ILE A 97 14.84 18.03 17.53
CA ILE A 97 13.98 17.77 16.37
C ILE A 97 14.33 18.87 15.37
N LYS A 98 15.26 18.58 14.45
CA LYS A 98 15.34 19.35 13.21
C LYS A 98 14.34 18.73 12.25
N VAL A 99 13.17 19.36 12.18
CA VAL A 99 12.33 19.35 10.98
C VAL A 99 13.19 19.90 9.83
N ALA A 100 13.83 18.99 9.10
CA ALA A 100 14.55 19.30 7.89
C ALA A 100 13.58 19.15 6.71
N SER A 101 13.45 20.26 6.01
CA SER A 101 12.68 20.53 4.80
C SER A 101 12.72 19.42 3.75
N THR A 102 11.58 19.27 3.06
CA THR A 102 11.39 18.55 1.81
C THR A 102 12.54 18.71 0.81
N ALA A 103 12.79 17.64 0.06
CA ALA A 103 13.66 17.51 -1.12
C ALA A 103 15.13 17.17 -0.87
N SER A 104 15.45 15.88 -0.86
CA SER A 104 16.59 15.30 -1.60
C SER A 104 16.75 13.81 -1.28
N SER A 105 17.03 13.03 -2.33
CA SER A 105 17.39 11.61 -2.36
C SER A 105 16.32 10.62 -1.90
N VAL A 106 15.57 10.10 -2.88
CA VAL A 106 14.94 8.79 -2.75
C VAL A 106 16.08 7.77 -2.67
N GLY A 107 16.30 7.20 -1.48
CA GLY A 107 17.30 6.15 -1.29
C GLY A 107 16.86 4.87 -1.99
N SER A 108 17.80 4.07 -2.51
CA SER A 108 17.52 2.78 -3.15
C SER A 108 16.55 1.93 -2.31
N LEU A 109 15.80 1.01 -2.95
CA LEU A 109 14.88 0.09 -2.27
C LEU A 109 15.49 -0.57 -1.01
N ALA A 110 16.79 -0.86 -1.06
CA ALA A 110 17.57 -1.36 0.07
C ALA A 110 17.68 -0.37 1.24
N GLY A 111 17.82 0.93 0.97
CA GLY A 111 17.84 2.00 1.97
C GLY A 111 16.50 2.18 2.68
N SER A 112 15.38 1.98 1.99
CA SER A 112 14.04 2.11 2.56
C SER A 112 13.60 0.85 3.33
N ALA A 113 14.02 -0.33 2.85
CA ALA A 113 13.97 -1.56 3.64
C ALA A 113 14.80 -1.45 4.92
N SER A 114 16.01 -0.87 4.83
CA SER A 114 16.88 -0.60 5.99
C SER A 114 16.29 0.42 6.95
N ALA A 115 15.60 1.45 6.44
CA ALA A 115 14.95 2.48 7.26
C ALA A 115 13.83 1.93 8.15
N LEU A 116 13.26 0.77 7.79
CA LEU A 116 12.27 0.02 8.54
C LEU A 116 12.79 -1.33 9.05
N ALA A 117 14.10 -1.58 9.01
CA ALA A 117 14.70 -2.76 9.61
C ALA A 117 14.37 -2.78 11.12
N GLY A 118 13.66 -3.82 11.56
CA GLY A 118 13.13 -3.93 12.93
C GLY A 118 11.67 -3.47 13.12
N SER A 119 11.04 -2.92 12.08
CA SER A 119 9.59 -2.64 12.05
C SER A 119 8.78 -3.79 11.45
N SER A 120 9.44 -4.85 10.97
CA SER A 120 8.76 -6.06 10.51
C SER A 120 7.86 -6.61 11.61
N GLY A 121 6.57 -6.78 11.30
CA GLY A 121 5.55 -7.17 12.27
C GLY A 121 4.94 -6.03 13.09
N MET A 122 5.26 -4.76 12.80
CA MET A 122 4.56 -3.58 13.33
C MET A 122 3.43 -3.14 12.39
N ASP A 123 2.53 -2.27 12.87
CA ASP A 123 1.50 -1.65 12.04
C ASP A 123 1.93 -0.25 11.60
N ILE A 124 1.56 0.11 10.38
CA ILE A 124 1.46 1.50 9.94
C ILE A 124 0.03 1.96 10.21
N ILE A 125 -0.14 2.95 11.07
CA ILE A 125 -1.43 3.41 11.59
C ILE A 125 -1.82 4.74 10.95
N PHE A 126 -3.03 4.79 10.41
CA PHE A 126 -3.68 5.98 9.85
C PHE A 126 -4.88 6.34 10.69
N ARG A 127 -4.97 7.61 11.12
CA ARG A 127 -6.15 8.08 11.87
C ARG A 127 -7.36 8.20 10.95
N GLY A 128 -8.55 8.06 11.54
CA GLY A 128 -9.81 8.15 10.82
C GLY A 128 -10.28 6.80 10.30
N LYS A 129 -11.61 6.66 10.18
CA LYS A 129 -12.27 5.41 9.77
C LYS A 129 -12.17 5.13 8.27
N SER A 130 -11.98 6.18 7.46
CA SER A 130 -12.02 6.09 6.01
C SER A 130 -11.14 7.16 5.36
N SER A 131 -10.71 6.91 4.12
CA SER A 131 -10.16 7.93 3.24
C SER A 131 -11.18 9.05 3.02
N SER A 132 -10.68 10.23 2.66
CA SER A 132 -11.53 11.32 2.17
C SER A 132 -12.03 11.08 0.74
N TYR A 133 -11.40 10.17 0.00
CA TYR A 133 -11.81 9.79 -1.35
C TYR A 133 -12.54 8.44 -1.36
N SER A 134 -13.70 8.41 -2.01
CA SER A 134 -14.53 7.23 -2.17
C SER A 134 -14.69 6.91 -3.65
N TYR A 135 -14.24 5.72 -4.04
CA TYR A 135 -14.38 5.19 -5.38
C TYR A 135 -15.62 4.30 -5.46
N GLU A 136 -16.51 4.60 -6.40
CA GLU A 136 -17.67 3.78 -6.71
C GLU A 136 -17.24 2.72 -7.75
N ASN A 137 -16.93 1.51 -7.29
CA ASN A 137 -16.54 0.43 -8.20
C ASN A 137 -17.78 -0.27 -8.77
N ASN A 138 -17.87 -0.39 -10.10
CA ASN A 138 -18.92 -1.11 -10.80
C ASN A 138 -18.66 -2.62 -10.90
N GLY A 139 -17.79 -3.16 -10.04
CA GLY A 139 -17.38 -4.58 -10.04
C GLY A 139 -16.32 -4.92 -11.10
N GLY A 140 -15.69 -3.91 -11.70
CA GLY A 140 -14.60 -4.10 -12.66
C GLY A 140 -13.23 -3.93 -12.00
N ASP A 141 -12.20 -4.07 -12.83
CA ASP A 141 -10.82 -3.80 -12.45
C ASP A 141 -10.64 -2.34 -12.02
N ILE A 142 -9.73 -2.13 -11.08
CA ILE A 142 -9.33 -0.78 -10.66
C ILE A 142 -8.00 -0.44 -11.31
N ARG A 143 -7.96 0.71 -11.97
CA ARG A 143 -6.75 1.21 -12.64
C ARG A 143 -6.22 2.43 -11.92
N LEU A 144 -4.92 2.40 -11.61
CA LEU A 144 -4.19 3.49 -10.96
C LEU A 144 -3.14 4.03 -11.92
N LEU A 145 -3.10 5.35 -12.08
CA LEU A 145 -2.09 6.06 -12.85
C LEU A 145 -1.14 6.77 -11.90
N ILE A 146 0.14 6.46 -12.01
CA ILE A 146 1.15 6.96 -11.09
C ILE A 146 2.21 7.70 -11.86
N LYS A 147 2.39 8.97 -11.53
CA LYS A 147 3.49 9.76 -12.07
C LYS A 147 4.75 9.49 -11.28
N ALA A 148 5.81 9.03 -11.93
CA ALA A 148 7.10 8.71 -11.33
C ALA A 148 8.22 9.66 -11.81
N GLU A 149 9.44 9.50 -11.26
CA GLU A 149 10.64 10.19 -11.78
C GLU A 149 11.12 9.57 -13.10
N SER A 150 11.03 8.25 -13.21
CA SER A 150 11.23 7.48 -14.44
C SER A 150 10.31 6.25 -14.43
N ASN A 151 10.06 5.67 -15.60
CA ASN A 151 9.29 4.43 -15.71
C ASN A 151 10.15 3.19 -16.05
N GLU A 152 11.44 3.21 -15.70
CA GLU A 152 12.40 2.13 -16.07
C GLU A 152 12.44 0.95 -15.10
N GLU A 153 11.98 1.14 -13.87
CA GLU A 153 11.94 0.09 -12.86
C GLU A 153 10.69 -0.79 -13.02
N ASP A 154 10.78 -2.07 -12.65
CA ASP A 154 9.60 -2.94 -12.63
C ASP A 154 8.61 -2.43 -11.55
N PRO A 155 7.37 -2.03 -11.91
CA PRO A 155 6.39 -1.53 -10.95
C PRO A 155 6.08 -2.52 -9.82
N LEU A 156 6.19 -3.83 -10.07
CA LEU A 156 6.04 -4.86 -9.02
C LEU A 156 7.18 -4.84 -8.01
N GLY A 157 8.37 -4.38 -8.40
CA GLY A 157 9.52 -4.21 -7.51
C GLY A 157 9.37 -3.01 -6.57
N ILE A 158 8.57 -2.01 -6.95
CA ILE A 158 8.60 -0.70 -6.29
C ILE A 158 7.28 -0.21 -5.71
N TYR A 159 6.13 -0.70 -6.16
CA TYR A 159 4.83 -0.30 -5.62
C TYR A 159 4.17 -1.43 -4.83
N ARG A 160 3.42 -1.05 -3.81
CA ARG A 160 2.56 -1.96 -3.04
C ARG A 160 1.16 -1.37 -2.97
N ILE A 161 0.17 -2.24 -3.15
CA ILE A 161 -1.24 -1.94 -2.99
C ILE A 161 -1.74 -2.84 -1.86
N VAL A 162 -2.43 -2.24 -0.88
CA VAL A 162 -2.82 -2.95 0.34
C VAL A 162 -4.20 -2.55 0.80
N LYS A 163 -5.00 -3.53 1.20
CA LYS A 163 -6.27 -3.39 1.90
C LYS A 163 -5.99 -3.18 3.38
N PHE A 164 -6.57 -2.13 3.94
CA PHE A 164 -6.35 -1.75 5.33
C PHE A 164 -7.21 -2.61 6.25
N ASN A 165 -6.63 -2.91 7.41
CA ASN A 165 -7.37 -3.42 8.56
C ASN A 165 -8.01 -2.23 9.31
N THR A 166 -9.33 -2.14 9.31
CA THR A 166 -10.06 -0.96 9.81
C THR A 166 -10.75 -1.19 11.15
N ASN A 167 -10.79 -0.16 11.99
CA ASN A 167 -11.68 -0.08 13.15
C ASN A 167 -12.40 1.28 13.18
N LYS A 168 -13.16 1.57 14.25
CA LYS A 168 -13.95 2.81 14.34
C LYS A 168 -13.12 4.10 14.38
N LYS A 169 -11.83 4.02 14.70
CA LYS A 169 -10.96 5.18 14.98
C LYS A 169 -9.79 5.30 14.01
N GLU A 170 -9.32 4.19 13.47
CA GLU A 170 -8.09 4.12 12.68
C GLU A 170 -8.13 2.99 11.66
N ARG A 171 -7.19 3.04 10.74
CA ARG A 171 -6.92 2.02 9.73
C ARG A 171 -5.44 1.63 9.79
N ARG A 172 -5.13 0.36 9.55
CA ARG A 172 -3.82 -0.24 9.80
C ARG A 172 -3.35 -1.05 8.61
N ILE A 173 -2.06 -0.98 8.33
CA ILE A 173 -1.35 -1.86 7.40
C ILE A 173 -0.34 -2.64 8.24
N GLN A 174 -0.35 -3.98 8.17
CA GLN A 174 0.73 -4.74 8.78
C GLN A 174 1.98 -4.57 7.92
N TRP A 175 3.05 -4.05 8.51
CA TRP A 175 4.34 -3.98 7.86
C TRP A 175 5.00 -5.35 7.88
N ILE A 176 5.34 -5.85 6.69
CA ILE A 176 6.04 -7.10 6.48
C ILE A 176 7.26 -6.78 5.63
N GLU A 177 8.38 -7.45 5.89
CA GLU A 177 9.57 -7.32 5.04
C GLU A 177 9.30 -7.96 3.69
N PHE A 178 9.56 -7.23 2.60
CA PHE A 178 9.22 -7.66 1.25
C PHE A 178 10.46 -8.16 0.52
N ASP A 179 10.43 -9.40 0.05
CA ASP A 179 11.25 -9.82 -1.09
C ASP A 179 10.41 -9.88 -2.37
N SER A 180 11.06 -9.93 -3.54
CA SER A 180 10.39 -9.89 -4.85
C SER A 180 9.41 -11.06 -5.10
N SER A 181 9.53 -12.16 -4.36
CA SER A 181 8.66 -13.35 -4.47
C SER A 181 7.43 -13.25 -3.56
N PHE A 182 7.35 -12.22 -2.72
CA PHE A 182 6.37 -12.13 -1.62
C PHE A 182 4.93 -11.87 -2.10
N LEU A 183 4.72 -11.10 -3.18
CA LEU A 183 3.37 -10.64 -3.56
C LEU A 183 2.38 -11.76 -3.85
N SER A 184 2.85 -12.90 -4.36
CA SER A 184 2.01 -14.06 -4.66
C SER A 184 1.95 -15.08 -3.51
N SER A 185 2.44 -14.73 -2.32
CA SER A 185 2.41 -15.62 -1.14
C SER A 185 1.10 -15.51 -0.35
N ASP A 186 0.76 -16.58 0.37
CA ASP A 186 -0.34 -16.59 1.33
C ASP A 186 -0.12 -15.58 2.47
N GLU A 187 1.14 -15.30 2.82
CA GLU A 187 1.50 -14.32 3.84
C GLU A 187 1.18 -12.89 3.40
N ALA A 188 1.43 -12.55 2.13
CA ALA A 188 1.10 -11.25 1.57
C ALA A 188 -0.41 -11.01 1.54
N SER A 189 -1.17 -11.99 1.04
CA SER A 189 -2.62 -11.89 0.98
C SER A 189 -3.25 -11.79 2.38
N LYS A 190 -2.76 -12.55 3.37
CA LYS A 190 -3.16 -12.42 4.79
C LYS A 190 -2.81 -11.05 5.38
N GLY A 191 -1.70 -10.45 4.96
CA GLY A 191 -1.30 -9.09 5.30
C GLY A 191 -2.15 -8.00 4.63
N GLY A 192 -3.03 -8.40 3.70
CA GLY A 192 -3.92 -7.52 2.95
C GLY A 192 -3.29 -6.95 1.68
N PHE A 193 -2.13 -7.44 1.23
CA PHE A 193 -1.50 -6.99 -0.03
C PHE A 193 -2.24 -7.59 -1.23
N LEU A 194 -2.46 -6.77 -2.25
CA LEU A 194 -3.19 -7.16 -3.45
C LEU A 194 -2.21 -7.50 -4.57
N ASN A 195 -2.57 -8.49 -5.37
CA ASN A 195 -1.95 -8.67 -6.68
C ASN A 195 -2.39 -7.57 -7.64
N PHE A 196 -1.48 -7.15 -8.51
CA PHE A 196 -1.78 -6.22 -9.59
C PHE A 196 -0.86 -6.51 -10.77
N VAL A 197 -1.25 -6.02 -11.95
CA VAL A 197 -0.38 -5.97 -13.13
C VAL A 197 0.05 -4.53 -13.33
N GLY A 198 1.34 -4.29 -13.58
CA GLY A 198 1.88 -2.95 -13.83
C GLY A 198 2.53 -2.85 -15.21
N HIS A 199 2.30 -1.74 -15.89
CA HIS A 199 2.92 -1.43 -17.18
C HIS A 199 3.44 0.00 -17.21
N LYS A 200 4.48 0.24 -18.02
CA LYS A 200 4.92 1.60 -18.36
C LYS A 200 3.78 2.35 -19.07
N TYR A 201 3.59 3.61 -18.74
CA TYR A 201 2.63 4.48 -19.38
C TYR A 201 3.29 5.83 -19.68
N GLY A 202 3.15 6.31 -20.92
CA GLY A 202 3.80 7.54 -21.36
C GLY A 202 5.32 7.50 -21.18
N GLU A 203 5.89 8.66 -20.89
CA GLU A 203 7.33 8.85 -20.74
C GLU A 203 7.82 8.54 -19.32
N GLN A 204 6.95 8.75 -18.31
CA GLN A 204 7.40 8.83 -16.92
C GLN A 204 6.27 8.50 -15.93
N SER A 205 5.37 7.61 -16.35
CA SER A 205 4.29 7.10 -15.52
C SER A 205 4.16 5.58 -15.58
N TYR A 206 3.42 5.02 -14.63
CA TYR A 206 2.99 3.63 -14.62
C TYR A 206 1.47 3.56 -14.60
N LEU A 207 0.92 2.57 -15.30
CA LEU A 207 -0.47 2.15 -15.18
C LEU A 207 -0.50 0.82 -14.44
N LEU A 208 -1.12 0.83 -13.25
CA LEU A 208 -1.33 -0.38 -12.45
C LEU A 208 -2.79 -0.80 -12.54
N THR A 209 -3.03 -2.10 -12.70
CA THR A 209 -4.37 -2.69 -12.78
C THR A 209 -4.52 -3.72 -11.68
N ILE A 210 -5.48 -3.47 -10.78
CA ILE A 210 -5.93 -4.40 -9.76
C ILE A 210 -7.09 -5.21 -10.36
N PRO A 211 -6.95 -6.53 -10.53
CA PRO A 211 -8.02 -7.39 -11.03
C PRO A 211 -9.27 -7.31 -10.16
N ALA A 212 -10.45 -7.35 -10.76
CA ALA A 212 -11.73 -7.28 -10.05
C ALA A 212 -11.88 -8.32 -8.91
N GLU A 213 -11.26 -9.49 -9.06
CA GLU A 213 -11.29 -10.57 -8.05
C GLU A 213 -10.51 -10.24 -6.76
N GLU A 214 -9.55 -9.32 -6.83
CA GLU A 214 -8.80 -8.81 -5.67
C GLU A 214 -9.55 -7.67 -4.95
N VAL A 215 -10.63 -7.17 -5.58
CA VAL A 215 -11.33 -5.97 -5.14
C VAL A 215 -12.57 -6.32 -4.33
N GLU A 216 -12.56 -5.88 -3.07
CA GLU A 216 -13.70 -5.96 -2.17
C GLU A 216 -14.06 -4.56 -1.64
N LYS A 217 -15.20 -4.46 -0.94
CA LYS A 217 -15.50 -3.24 -0.18
C LYS A 217 -14.49 -3.05 0.94
N GLY A 218 -13.97 -1.84 1.10
CA GLY A 218 -12.95 -1.59 2.11
C GLY A 218 -12.16 -0.31 1.93
N GLU A 219 -11.07 -0.23 2.69
CA GLU A 219 -10.11 0.87 2.68
C GLU A 219 -8.82 0.37 2.07
N TYR A 220 -8.23 1.18 1.21
CA TYR A 220 -7.07 0.79 0.42
C TYR A 220 -6.02 1.89 0.43
N GLY A 221 -4.78 1.47 0.20
CA GLY A 221 -3.67 2.39 0.01
C GLY A 221 -2.65 1.88 -0.98
N ILE A 222 -2.02 2.81 -1.66
CA ILE A 222 -0.87 2.60 -2.52
C ILE A 222 0.32 3.41 -2.02
N PHE A 223 1.50 2.79 -2.02
CA PHE A 223 2.73 3.46 -1.69
C PHE A 223 3.90 2.95 -2.51
N TYR A 224 4.88 3.84 -2.70
CA TYR A 224 6.16 3.52 -3.30
C TYR A 224 7.11 3.08 -2.19
N MET A 225 7.74 1.93 -2.35
CA MET A 225 8.58 1.33 -1.31
C MET A 225 9.79 2.17 -0.96
N SER A 226 10.32 2.92 -1.93
CA SER A 226 11.60 3.62 -1.78
C SER A 226 11.47 5.00 -1.10
N ILE A 227 10.27 5.59 -1.03
CA ILE A 227 10.00 6.82 -0.23
C ILE A 227 9.65 6.55 1.24
N ILE A 228 9.76 5.30 1.68
CA ILE A 228 9.51 4.95 3.06
C ILE A 228 10.71 5.39 3.91
N THR A 229 10.51 6.46 4.66
CA THR A 229 11.47 6.95 5.63
C THR A 229 11.18 6.36 7.01
N SER A 230 12.16 6.39 7.91
CA SER A 230 12.02 5.94 9.31
C SER A 230 10.96 6.71 10.13
N THR A 231 10.30 7.72 9.56
CA THR A 231 9.41 8.63 10.31
C THR A 231 8.01 8.79 9.73
N THR A 232 7.83 8.76 8.40
CA THR A 232 6.50 8.83 7.77
C THR A 232 6.45 8.06 6.45
N ILE A 233 5.32 7.39 6.21
CA ILE A 233 5.05 6.65 4.98
C ILE A 233 3.90 7.36 4.25
N PRO A 234 4.17 8.07 3.14
CA PRO A 234 3.12 8.70 2.35
C PRO A 234 2.37 7.62 1.55
N VAL A 235 1.07 7.53 1.78
CA VAL A 235 0.20 6.55 1.14
C VAL A 235 -0.93 7.29 0.42
N GLY A 236 -1.11 7.02 -0.87
CA GLY A 236 -2.32 7.42 -1.59
C GLY A 236 -3.48 6.53 -1.13
N THR A 237 -4.53 7.10 -0.54
CA THR A 237 -5.60 6.32 0.10
C THR A 237 -6.95 6.47 -0.60
N PHE A 238 -7.74 5.40 -0.62
CA PHE A 238 -9.10 5.43 -1.17
C PHE A 238 -9.99 4.40 -0.50
N SER A 239 -11.30 4.67 -0.49
CA SER A 239 -12.33 3.75 -0.04
C SER A 239 -13.06 3.15 -1.24
N ILE A 240 -13.39 1.87 -1.18
CA ILE A 240 -14.28 1.19 -2.14
C ILE A 240 -15.59 0.88 -1.42
N LYS A 241 -16.71 1.34 -1.98
CA LYS A 241 -18.04 1.22 -1.36
C LYS A 241 -18.89 0.08 -1.87
#